data_AF-A0A7W5DPH3-F1
#
_entry.id   AF-A0A7W5DPH3-F1
#
_cell.length_a   1.000
_cell.length_b   1.000
_cell.length_c   1.000
_cell.angle_alpha   90.00
_cell.angle_beta   90.00
_cell.angle_gamma   90.00
#
_symmetry.space_group_name_H-M   'P 1'
#
loop_
_entity.id
_entity.type
_entity.pdbx_description
1 polymer ?
#
loop_
_entity_poly.entity_id
_entity_poly.type
_entity_poly.pdbx_seq_one_letter_code
_entity_poly.pdbx_strand_id
1 'polypeptide(L)'
;MKEFDKILWGFIFSVIGIAFGWMLNQVGQWFRTRQEDKKNLKVVLYNLLETYFIFIRSDFDKFVQKITDKVHSKIPVNEQTPEMKMIMQSIYTRILIDYLKPELIKDLKVIQEGYQDSIKTLATIDPLTAYYLNGKTKVIETFDNIQNLFDNLKEQFPNDKNEIEIGVKQVMETLKPDLFQDTLNDLEMDIRDIAWKINPYVWFKSTRMIKRLKLRLNERLDNEIDELFTKLMPMSGGQ
;
A
#
# COMPACT_ATOMS: atom_id res chain seq x y z
N MET A 1 20.98 36.91 -63.48
CA MET A 1 20.79 35.59 -62.84
C MET A 1 21.46 35.52 -61.48
N LYS A 2 22.78 35.73 -61.35
CA LYS A 2 23.51 35.56 -60.07
C LYS A 2 23.00 36.38 -58.85
N GLU A 3 22.46 37.58 -59.03
CA GLU A 3 21.94 38.39 -57.91
C GLU A 3 20.56 37.91 -57.41
N PHE A 4 19.68 37.49 -58.32
CA PHE A 4 18.36 36.98 -57.98
C PHE A 4 18.49 35.68 -57.18
N ASP A 5 19.43 34.81 -57.57
CA ASP A 5 19.74 33.57 -56.86
C ASP A 5 20.21 33.84 -55.41
N LYS A 6 20.99 34.90 -55.21
CA LYS A 6 21.51 35.28 -53.88
C LYS A 6 20.39 35.76 -52.95
N ILE A 7 19.45 36.56 -53.47
CA ILE A 7 18.28 37.04 -52.72
C ILE A 7 17.35 35.87 -52.37
N LEU A 8 17.12 34.96 -53.34
CA LEU A 8 16.27 33.79 -53.16
C LEU A 8 16.85 32.83 -52.10
N TRP A 9 18.17 32.61 -52.10
CA TRP A 9 18.85 31.84 -51.05
C TRP A 9 18.73 32.49 -49.67
N GLY A 10 18.89 33.81 -49.57
CA GLY A 10 18.71 34.53 -48.30
C GLY A 10 17.29 34.39 -47.74
N PHE A 11 16.28 34.44 -48.62
CA PHE A 11 14.89 34.19 -48.25
C PHE A 11 14.67 32.75 -47.76
N ILE A 12 15.20 31.75 -48.47
CA ILE A 12 15.11 30.34 -48.07
C ILE A 12 15.73 30.11 -46.68
N PHE A 13 16.94 30.62 -46.43
CA PHE A 13 17.58 30.48 -45.12
C PHE A 13 16.78 31.15 -43.99
N SER A 14 16.17 32.30 -44.27
CA SER A 14 15.32 32.99 -43.30
C SER A 14 14.06 32.18 -42.96
N VAL A 15 13.40 31.61 -43.98
CA VAL A 15 12.22 30.75 -43.79
C VAL A 15 12.59 29.47 -43.03
N ILE A 16 13.72 28.83 -43.35
CA ILE A 16 14.22 27.66 -42.63
C ILE A 16 14.54 28.02 -41.17
N GLY A 17 15.16 29.17 -40.91
CA GLY A 17 15.45 29.64 -39.56
C GLY A 17 14.19 29.83 -38.72
N ILE A 18 13.15 30.43 -39.30
CA ILE A 18 11.84 30.60 -38.64
C ILE A 18 11.19 29.23 -38.36
N ALA A 19 11.17 28.33 -39.34
CA ALA A 19 10.60 26.99 -39.18
C ALA A 19 11.33 26.18 -38.11
N PHE A 20 12.66 26.25 -38.08
CA PHE A 20 13.50 25.57 -37.09
C PHE A 20 13.29 26.15 -35.69
N GLY A 21 13.21 27.48 -35.56
CA GLY A 21 12.90 28.13 -34.28
C GLY A 21 11.53 27.73 -33.74
N TRP A 22 10.50 27.67 -34.59
CA TRP A 22 9.17 27.18 -34.21
C TRP A 22 9.20 25.71 -33.79
N MET A 23 9.88 24.85 -34.56
CA MET A 23 10.01 23.43 -34.25
C MET A 23 10.70 23.20 -32.90
N LEU A 24 11.79 23.91 -32.62
CA LEU A 24 12.48 23.82 -31.32
C LEU A 24 11.60 24.30 -30.17
N ASN A 25 10.83 25.36 -30.36
CA ASN A 25 9.89 25.85 -29.35
C ASN A 25 8.80 24.82 -29.05
N GLN A 26 8.22 24.19 -30.08
CA GLN A 26 7.23 23.13 -29.92
C GLN A 26 7.79 21.90 -29.21
N VAL A 27 9.00 21.47 -29.59
CA VAL A 27 9.70 20.37 -28.92
C VAL A 27 9.93 20.71 -27.45
N GLY A 28 10.36 21.94 -27.14
CA GLY A 28 10.55 22.40 -25.77
C GLY A 28 9.27 22.40 -24.93
N GLN A 29 8.16 22.87 -25.50
CA GLN A 29 6.85 22.82 -24.83
C GLN A 29 6.40 21.38 -24.57
N TRP A 30 6.54 20.50 -25.56
CA TRP A 30 6.23 19.08 -25.42
C TRP A 30 7.03 18.40 -24.31
N PHE A 31 8.33 18.69 -24.20
CA PHE A 31 9.16 18.19 -23.10
C PHE A 31 8.71 18.69 -21.73
N ARG A 32 8.28 19.95 -21.63
CA ARG A 32 7.78 20.52 -20.36
C ARG A 32 6.49 19.84 -19.91
N THR A 33 5.51 19.68 -20.81
CA THR A 33 4.26 18.95 -20.49
C THR A 33 4.55 17.53 -20.05
N ARG A 34 5.42 16.80 -20.77
CA ARG A 34 5.84 15.44 -20.38
C ARG A 34 6.52 15.39 -19.01
N GLN A 35 7.21 16.44 -18.61
CA GLN A 35 7.86 16.52 -17.30
C GLN A 35 6.83 16.76 -16.19
N GLU A 36 5.83 17.59 -16.42
CA GLU A 36 4.70 17.81 -15.51
C GLU A 36 3.87 16.53 -15.32
N ASP A 37 3.55 15.83 -16.41
CA ASP A 37 2.87 14.53 -16.35
C ASP A 37 3.65 13.53 -15.48
N LYS A 38 4.97 13.46 -15.67
CA LYS A 38 5.85 12.61 -14.86
C LYS A 38 5.89 13.02 -13.39
N LYS A 39 5.72 14.31 -13.07
CA LYS A 39 5.64 14.79 -11.70
C LYS A 39 4.37 14.28 -11.04
N ASN A 40 3.23 14.40 -11.72
CA ASN A 40 1.95 13.90 -11.24
C ASN A 40 1.96 12.38 -11.08
N LEU A 41 2.48 11.62 -12.06
CA LEU A 41 2.65 10.17 -11.95
C LEU A 41 3.51 9.75 -10.74
N LYS A 42 4.54 10.54 -10.38
CA LYS A 42 5.36 10.27 -9.17
C LYS A 42 4.57 10.44 -7.87
N VAL A 43 3.66 11.43 -7.81
CA VAL A 43 2.77 11.62 -6.66
C VAL A 43 1.82 10.43 -6.54
N VAL A 44 1.24 9.99 -7.66
CA VAL A 44 0.39 8.79 -7.70
C VAL A 44 1.15 7.56 -7.22
N LEU A 45 2.34 7.33 -7.77
CA LEU A 45 3.21 6.22 -7.36
C LEU A 45 3.53 6.24 -5.86
N TYR A 46 3.78 7.42 -5.29
CA TYR A 46 4.05 7.58 -3.87
C TYR A 46 2.86 7.14 -3.01
N ASN A 47 1.65 7.65 -3.30
CA ASN A 47 0.45 7.30 -2.54
C ASN A 47 0.06 5.82 -2.70
N LEU A 48 0.28 5.23 -3.89
CA LEU A 48 0.10 3.79 -4.08
C LEU A 48 1.09 2.96 -3.23
N LEU A 49 2.35 3.39 -3.13
CA LEU A 49 3.35 2.73 -2.28
C LEU A 49 3.04 2.87 -0.79
N GLU A 50 2.51 4.02 -0.35
CA GLU A 50 2.04 4.19 1.03
C GLU A 50 0.83 3.31 1.34
N THR A 51 -0.15 3.28 0.43
CA THR A 51 -1.32 2.39 0.52
C THR A 51 -0.87 0.93 0.64
N TYR A 52 0.03 0.52 -0.25
CA TYR A 52 0.62 -0.83 -0.23
C TYR A 52 1.31 -1.12 1.10
N PHE A 53 2.12 -0.19 1.62
CA PHE A 53 2.84 -0.34 2.89
C PHE A 53 1.90 -0.55 4.08
N ILE A 54 0.76 0.12 4.08
CA ILE A 54 -0.21 0.03 5.17
C ILE A 54 -1.05 -1.23 5.07
N PHE A 55 -1.40 -1.64 3.86
CA PHE A 55 -2.11 -2.91 3.65
C PHE A 55 -1.26 -4.09 4.10
N ILE A 56 0.04 -4.09 3.78
CA ILE A 56 0.93 -5.17 4.22
C ILE A 56 1.20 -5.15 5.74
N ARG A 57 1.13 -3.97 6.38
CA ARG A 57 1.20 -3.83 7.85
C ARG A 57 -0.11 -4.23 8.53
N SER A 58 -1.24 -4.12 7.82
CA SER A 58 -2.58 -4.41 8.32
C SER A 58 -3.02 -5.85 8.09
N ASP A 59 -2.14 -6.71 7.57
CA ASP A 59 -2.33 -8.17 7.50
C ASP A 59 -2.16 -8.78 8.92
N PHE A 60 -3.13 -8.48 9.79
CA PHE A 60 -3.15 -8.95 11.18
C PHE A 60 -3.23 -10.46 11.25
N ASP A 61 -3.92 -11.09 10.29
CA ASP A 61 -4.10 -12.53 10.22
C ASP A 61 -2.77 -13.26 10.18
N LYS A 62 -1.87 -12.84 9.29
CA LYS A 62 -0.53 -13.43 9.19
C LYS A 62 0.28 -13.24 10.46
N PHE A 63 0.15 -12.11 11.14
CA PHE A 63 0.86 -11.85 12.38
C PHE A 63 0.30 -12.67 13.55
N VAL A 64 -1.03 -12.74 13.68
CA VAL A 64 -1.74 -13.58 14.67
C VAL A 64 -1.38 -15.05 14.47
N GLN A 65 -1.39 -15.54 13.23
CA GLN A 65 -0.99 -16.91 12.90
C GLN A 65 0.47 -17.17 13.31
N LYS A 66 1.40 -16.29 12.94
CA LYS A 66 2.82 -16.43 13.32
C LYS A 66 3.02 -16.46 14.83
N ILE A 67 2.36 -15.59 15.59
CA ILE A 67 2.43 -15.64 17.06
C ILE A 67 1.89 -16.97 17.54
N THR A 68 0.68 -17.32 17.12
CA THR A 68 0.01 -18.56 17.55
C THR A 68 0.89 -19.78 17.31
N ASP A 69 1.45 -19.92 16.10
CA ASP A 69 2.33 -21.04 15.75
C ASP A 69 3.61 -21.05 16.60
N LYS A 70 4.18 -19.87 16.88
CA LYS A 70 5.38 -19.75 17.71
C LYS A 70 5.10 -20.07 19.19
N VAL A 71 3.91 -19.76 19.69
CA VAL A 71 3.52 -20.09 21.07
C VAL A 71 3.22 -21.57 21.17
N HIS A 72 2.43 -22.07 20.21
CA HIS A 72 2.03 -23.46 20.12
C HIS A 72 3.25 -24.40 20.06
N SER A 73 4.30 -24.02 19.33
CA SER A 73 5.55 -24.79 19.25
C SER A 73 6.35 -24.84 20.56
N LYS A 74 6.08 -23.96 21.54
CA LYS A 74 6.70 -23.98 22.87
C LYS A 74 5.86 -24.73 23.92
N ILE A 75 4.62 -25.08 23.62
CA ILE A 75 3.75 -25.88 24.49
C ILE A 75 4.12 -27.37 24.36
N PRO A 76 4.16 -28.16 25.44
CA PRO A 76 4.37 -29.61 25.38
C PRO A 76 3.38 -30.31 24.44
N VAL A 77 3.85 -31.27 23.63
CA VAL A 77 3.05 -31.92 22.55
C VAL A 77 1.74 -32.54 23.05
N ASN A 78 1.70 -32.98 24.31
CA ASN A 78 0.51 -33.52 24.98
C ASN A 78 -0.59 -32.49 25.28
N GLU A 79 -0.26 -31.19 25.27
CA GLU A 79 -1.19 -30.07 25.52
C GLU A 79 -1.49 -29.27 24.24
N GLN A 80 -0.90 -29.67 23.11
CA GLN A 80 -1.10 -29.06 21.81
C GLN A 80 -2.45 -29.46 21.18
N THR A 81 -3.56 -28.98 21.73
CA THR A 81 -4.89 -29.22 21.14
C THR A 81 -5.28 -28.13 20.13
N PRO A 82 -6.09 -28.45 19.11
CA PRO A 82 -6.66 -27.46 18.19
C PRO A 82 -7.47 -26.37 18.90
N GLU A 83 -8.15 -26.72 19.98
CA GLU A 83 -8.94 -25.81 20.82
C GLU A 83 -8.04 -24.76 21.49
N MET A 84 -6.89 -25.18 22.04
CA MET A 84 -5.91 -24.28 22.61
C MET A 84 -5.34 -23.32 21.57
N LYS A 85 -5.12 -23.79 20.34
CA LYS A 85 -4.68 -22.95 19.21
C LYS A 85 -5.71 -21.85 18.90
N MET A 86 -7.00 -22.18 18.91
CA MET A 86 -8.07 -21.20 18.68
C MET A 86 -8.17 -20.16 19.80
N ILE A 87 -8.05 -20.57 21.06
CA ILE A 87 -8.05 -19.67 22.22
C ILE A 87 -6.84 -18.73 22.16
N MET A 88 -5.66 -19.24 21.79
CA MET A 88 -4.47 -18.42 21.61
C MET A 88 -4.66 -17.37 20.51
N GLN A 89 -5.25 -17.75 19.37
CA GLN A 89 -5.56 -16.82 18.29
C GLN A 89 -6.49 -15.69 18.76
N SER A 90 -7.55 -16.00 19.53
CA SER A 90 -8.47 -14.98 20.02
C SER A 90 -7.79 -13.98 20.97
N ILE A 91 -6.95 -14.48 21.88
CA ILE A 91 -6.19 -13.67 22.84
C ILE A 91 -5.20 -12.75 22.11
N TYR A 92 -4.43 -13.28 21.16
CA TYR A 92 -3.43 -12.47 20.45
C TYR A 92 -4.06 -11.43 19.55
N THR A 93 -5.14 -11.79 18.86
CA THR A 93 -5.91 -10.84 18.05
C THR A 93 -6.38 -9.66 18.90
N ARG A 94 -6.88 -9.92 20.11
CA ARG A 94 -7.29 -8.86 21.04
C ARG A 94 -6.14 -7.93 21.43
N ILE A 95 -5.01 -8.48 21.86
CA ILE A 95 -3.83 -7.69 22.26
C ILE A 95 -3.37 -6.80 21.10
N LEU A 96 -3.39 -7.34 19.88
CA LEU A 96 -2.99 -6.62 18.68
C LEU A 96 -3.91 -5.48 18.33
N ILE A 97 -5.22 -5.72 18.39
CA ILE A 97 -6.23 -4.70 18.16
C ILE A 97 -6.03 -3.57 19.18
N ASP A 98 -5.93 -3.87 20.47
CA ASP A 98 -5.82 -2.85 21.51
C ASP A 98 -4.54 -2.01 21.38
N TYR A 99 -3.44 -2.63 20.95
CA TYR A 99 -2.15 -1.96 20.78
C TYR A 99 -2.06 -1.14 19.48
N LEU A 100 -2.64 -1.62 18.38
CA LEU A 100 -2.46 -1.03 17.04
C LEU A 100 -3.60 -0.10 16.62
N LYS A 101 -4.77 -0.17 17.27
CA LYS A 101 -6.00 0.58 16.92
C LYS A 101 -5.81 2.10 16.76
N PRO A 102 -5.15 2.85 17.67
CA PRO A 102 -5.15 4.32 17.59
C PRO A 102 -4.28 4.86 16.44
N GLU A 103 -3.12 4.26 16.22
CA GLU A 103 -2.19 4.69 15.17
C GLU A 103 -2.71 4.30 13.78
N LEU A 104 -3.18 3.06 13.64
CA LEU A 104 -3.63 2.56 12.35
C LEU A 104 -4.88 3.26 11.83
N ILE A 105 -5.88 3.55 12.68
CA ILE A 105 -7.09 4.26 12.24
C ILE A 105 -6.72 5.64 11.68
N LYS A 106 -5.82 6.34 12.37
CA LYS A 106 -5.36 7.67 11.95
C LYS A 106 -4.61 7.60 10.62
N ASP A 107 -3.66 6.67 10.51
CA ASP A 107 -2.88 6.47 9.29
C ASP A 107 -3.78 6.05 8.11
N LEU A 108 -4.72 5.15 8.36
CA LEU A 108 -5.63 4.60 7.35
C LEU A 108 -6.48 5.68 6.69
N LYS A 109 -7.04 6.61 7.48
CA LYS A 109 -7.83 7.72 6.94
C LYS A 109 -6.99 8.65 6.06
N VAL A 110 -5.81 9.03 6.54
CA VAL A 110 -4.89 9.91 5.78
C VAL A 110 -4.51 9.27 4.45
N ILE A 111 -4.29 7.97 4.44
CA ILE A 111 -3.86 7.24 3.24
C ILE A 111 -5.03 6.99 2.29
N GLN A 112 -6.24 6.72 2.81
CA GLN A 112 -7.45 6.64 1.98
C GLN A 112 -7.69 7.96 1.25
N GLU A 113 -7.59 9.09 1.96
CA GLU A 113 -7.69 10.43 1.37
C GLU A 113 -6.58 10.65 0.33
N GLY A 114 -5.32 10.33 0.66
CA GLY A 114 -4.19 10.44 -0.25
C GLY A 114 -4.31 9.57 -1.51
N TYR A 115 -4.88 8.36 -1.38
CA TYR A 115 -5.16 7.46 -2.50
C TYR A 115 -6.22 8.06 -3.44
N GLN A 116 -7.35 8.53 -2.89
CA GLN A 116 -8.41 9.16 -3.67
C GLN A 116 -7.93 10.44 -4.37
N ASP A 117 -7.14 11.27 -3.69
CA ASP A 117 -6.60 12.50 -4.28
C ASP A 117 -5.56 12.21 -5.37
N SER A 118 -4.81 11.11 -5.23
CA SER A 118 -3.96 10.61 -6.30
C SER A 118 -4.74 10.16 -7.52
N ILE A 119 -5.88 9.49 -7.36
CA ILE A 119 -6.76 9.13 -8.47
C ILE A 119 -7.28 10.38 -9.16
N LYS A 120 -7.75 11.38 -8.40
CA LYS A 120 -8.21 12.66 -8.97
C LYS A 120 -7.10 13.37 -9.74
N THR A 121 -5.89 13.40 -9.18
CA THR A 121 -4.71 13.98 -9.83
C THR A 121 -4.38 13.22 -11.11
N LEU A 122 -4.40 11.88 -11.08
CA LEU A 122 -4.18 11.05 -12.26
C LEU A 122 -5.23 11.30 -13.34
N ALA A 123 -6.49 11.54 -12.96
CA ALA A 123 -7.57 11.78 -13.92
C ALA A 123 -7.31 13.00 -14.81
N THR A 124 -6.54 13.98 -14.33
CA THR A 124 -6.16 15.17 -15.11
C THR A 124 -5.20 14.88 -16.27
N ILE A 125 -4.41 13.81 -16.19
CA ILE A 125 -3.38 13.46 -17.18
C ILE A 125 -3.65 12.13 -17.90
N ASP A 126 -4.29 11.18 -17.22
CA ASP A 126 -4.55 9.82 -17.69
C ASP A 126 -5.91 9.34 -17.13
N PRO A 127 -7.03 9.86 -17.68
CA PRO A 127 -8.37 9.58 -17.18
C PRO A 127 -8.77 8.11 -17.27
N LEU A 128 -8.24 7.37 -18.26
CA LEU A 128 -8.52 5.93 -18.41
C LEU A 128 -7.91 5.13 -17.26
N THR A 129 -6.67 5.43 -16.90
CA THR A 129 -6.01 4.76 -15.77
C THR A 129 -6.62 5.20 -14.45
N ALA A 130 -6.99 6.46 -14.32
CA ALA A 130 -7.70 6.94 -13.13
C ALA A 130 -9.06 6.25 -12.98
N TYR A 131 -9.83 6.10 -14.06
CA TYR A 131 -11.08 5.35 -14.05
C TYR A 131 -10.86 3.89 -13.67
N TYR A 132 -9.81 3.24 -14.21
CA TYR A 132 -9.46 1.88 -13.86
C TYR A 132 -9.09 1.73 -12.39
N LEU A 133 -8.24 2.61 -11.84
CA LEU A 133 -7.87 2.60 -10.42
C LEU A 133 -9.08 2.87 -9.52
N ASN A 134 -9.93 3.82 -9.90
CA ASN A 134 -11.16 4.12 -9.17
C ASN A 134 -12.16 2.96 -9.20
N GLY A 135 -12.20 2.22 -10.31
CA GLY A 135 -13.02 1.03 -10.50
C GLY A 135 -12.54 -0.20 -9.74
N LYS A 136 -11.33 -0.18 -9.14
CA LYS A 136 -10.88 -1.20 -8.20
C LYS A 136 -11.48 -0.95 -6.82
N THR A 137 -12.78 -1.19 -6.72
CA THR A 137 -13.58 -1.07 -5.50
C THR A 137 -12.94 -1.80 -4.33
N LYS A 138 -12.22 -2.91 -4.57
CA LYS A 138 -11.51 -3.69 -3.55
C LYS A 138 -10.61 -2.86 -2.63
N VAL A 139 -9.86 -1.86 -3.12
CA VAL A 139 -8.98 -1.05 -2.26
C VAL A 139 -9.81 -0.20 -1.31
N ILE A 140 -10.84 0.48 -1.82
CA ILE A 140 -11.74 1.32 -1.02
C ILE A 140 -12.59 0.46 -0.09
N GLU A 141 -13.14 -0.65 -0.56
CA GLU A 141 -13.85 -1.64 0.23
C GLU A 141 -12.97 -2.18 1.36
N THR A 142 -11.69 -2.43 1.12
CA THR A 142 -10.76 -2.88 2.18
C THR A 142 -10.56 -1.79 3.22
N PHE A 143 -10.42 -0.52 2.81
CA PHE A 143 -10.38 0.61 3.75
C PHE A 143 -11.63 0.66 4.62
N ASP A 144 -12.80 0.61 3.99
CA ASP A 144 -14.10 0.68 4.68
C ASP A 144 -14.29 -0.54 5.60
N ASN A 145 -13.86 -1.73 5.18
CA ASN A 145 -13.91 -2.95 5.99
C ASN A 145 -13.02 -2.85 7.24
N ILE A 146 -11.80 -2.31 7.10
CA ILE A 146 -10.91 -2.10 8.24
C ILE A 146 -11.50 -1.04 9.19
N GLN A 147 -12.07 0.03 8.64
CA GLN A 147 -12.70 1.07 9.46
C GLN A 147 -13.94 0.54 10.20
N ASN A 148 -14.83 -0.15 9.50
CA ASN A 148 -16.00 -0.82 10.07
C ASN A 148 -15.61 -1.84 11.14
N LEU A 149 -14.51 -2.57 10.96
CA LEU A 149 -13.96 -3.45 11.99
C LEU A 149 -13.64 -2.66 13.26
N PHE A 150 -12.93 -1.54 13.13
CA PHE A 150 -12.55 -0.75 14.30
C PHE A 150 -13.74 -0.09 15.01
N ASP A 151 -14.74 0.33 14.24
CA ASP A 151 -15.98 0.93 14.73
C ASP A 151 -16.87 -0.11 15.43
N ASN A 152 -17.09 -1.27 14.81
CA ASN A 152 -17.82 -2.39 15.43
C ASN A 152 -17.16 -2.85 16.74
N LEU A 153 -15.83 -2.90 16.79
CA LEU A 153 -15.09 -3.21 18.01
C LEU A 153 -15.23 -2.12 19.09
N LYS A 154 -15.48 -0.86 18.70
CA LYS A 154 -15.72 0.23 19.65
C LYS A 154 -17.13 0.16 20.24
N GLU A 155 -18.11 -0.26 19.44
CA GLU A 155 -19.51 -0.38 19.85
C GLU A 155 -19.78 -1.65 20.67
N GLN A 156 -19.14 -2.78 20.34
CA GLN A 156 -19.34 -4.05 21.05
C GLN A 156 -18.61 -4.12 22.39
N PHE A 157 -17.55 -3.33 22.59
CA PHE A 157 -16.72 -3.39 23.81
C PHE A 157 -16.53 -2.01 24.48
N PRO A 158 -17.61 -1.33 24.91
CA PRO A 158 -17.48 -0.04 25.57
C PRO A 158 -16.86 -0.16 26.97
N ASN A 159 -16.94 -1.32 27.65
CA ASN A 159 -16.44 -1.47 29.03
C ASN A 159 -16.07 -2.87 29.57
N ASP A 160 -16.10 -3.99 28.82
CA ASP A 160 -15.91 -5.31 29.47
C ASP A 160 -14.99 -6.31 28.78
N LYS A 161 -14.20 -7.00 29.61
CA LYS A 161 -13.08 -7.85 29.19
C LYS A 161 -13.46 -9.29 28.78
N ASN A 162 -14.72 -9.70 28.95
CA ASN A 162 -15.12 -11.12 28.90
C ASN A 162 -16.08 -11.51 27.76
N GLU A 163 -16.72 -10.57 27.04
CA GLU A 163 -17.61 -10.89 25.89
C GLU A 163 -16.91 -10.82 24.52
N ILE A 164 -15.58 -10.65 24.53
CA ILE A 164 -14.75 -10.34 23.36
C ILE A 164 -14.53 -11.54 22.41
N GLU A 165 -14.67 -12.77 22.90
CA GLU A 165 -14.41 -13.98 22.12
C GLU A 165 -15.33 -14.17 20.91
N ILE A 166 -16.60 -13.78 21.00
CA ILE A 166 -17.59 -13.99 19.92
C ILE A 166 -17.42 -12.92 18.82
N GLY A 167 -17.16 -11.67 19.20
CA GLY A 167 -16.98 -10.56 18.26
C GLY A 167 -15.71 -10.69 17.42
N VAL A 168 -14.59 -11.11 18.03
CA VAL A 168 -13.31 -11.28 17.31
C VAL A 168 -13.40 -12.38 16.24
N LYS A 169 -14.10 -13.49 16.51
CA LYS A 169 -14.25 -14.58 15.53
C LYS A 169 -15.08 -14.14 14.32
N GLN A 170 -16.18 -13.43 14.53
CA GLN A 170 -16.98 -12.85 13.44
C GLN A 170 -16.21 -11.81 12.63
N VAL A 171 -15.38 -11.01 13.29
CA VAL A 171 -14.53 -10.00 12.65
C VAL A 171 -13.46 -10.63 11.76
N MET A 172 -12.80 -11.69 12.24
CA MET A 172 -11.77 -12.41 11.47
C MET A 172 -12.40 -13.23 10.32
N GLU A 173 -13.61 -13.77 10.48
CA GLU A 173 -14.35 -14.40 9.38
C GLU A 173 -14.83 -13.40 8.31
N THR A 174 -15.06 -12.14 8.70
CA THR A 174 -15.44 -11.06 7.78
C THR A 174 -14.23 -10.54 6.99
N LEU A 175 -13.07 -10.43 7.63
CA LEU A 175 -11.80 -10.16 6.96
C LEU A 175 -11.25 -11.42 6.32
N LYS A 176 -11.77 -11.80 5.15
CA LYS A 176 -11.18 -12.90 4.39
C LYS A 176 -9.70 -12.58 4.08
N PRO A 177 -8.72 -13.42 4.47
CA PRO A 177 -7.31 -13.20 4.15
C PRO A 177 -7.07 -13.06 2.63
N ASP A 178 -7.93 -13.68 1.83
CA ASP A 178 -7.95 -13.55 0.37
C ASP A 178 -8.18 -12.10 -0.09
N LEU A 179 -8.98 -11.30 0.64
CA LEU A 179 -9.29 -9.91 0.27
C LEU A 179 -8.07 -9.00 0.41
N PHE A 180 -7.26 -9.18 1.47
CA PHE A 180 -6.02 -8.44 1.64
C PHE A 180 -4.98 -8.85 0.60
N GLN A 181 -4.82 -10.15 0.36
CA GLN A 181 -3.82 -10.66 -0.57
C GLN A 181 -4.14 -10.27 -2.02
N ASP A 182 -5.41 -10.34 -2.41
CA ASP A 182 -5.89 -9.85 -3.70
C ASP A 182 -5.60 -8.35 -3.85
N THR A 183 -5.94 -7.55 -2.84
CA THR A 183 -5.76 -6.11 -2.91
C THR A 183 -4.28 -5.72 -2.94
N LEU A 184 -3.42 -6.44 -2.22
CA LEU A 184 -1.97 -6.26 -2.30
C LEU A 184 -1.42 -6.61 -3.69
N ASN A 185 -1.94 -7.68 -4.33
CA ASN A 185 -1.55 -8.05 -5.68
C ASN A 185 -2.01 -6.99 -6.69
N ASP A 186 -3.24 -6.50 -6.55
CA ASP A 186 -3.80 -5.43 -7.38
C ASP A 186 -2.98 -4.14 -7.26
N LEU A 187 -2.65 -3.73 -6.03
CA LEU A 187 -1.78 -2.58 -5.78
C LEU A 187 -0.38 -2.78 -6.36
N GLU A 188 0.19 -3.99 -6.26
CA GLU A 188 1.51 -4.27 -6.84
C GLU A 188 1.50 -4.14 -8.37
N MET A 189 0.43 -4.59 -9.03
CA MET A 189 0.26 -4.38 -10.48
C MET A 189 0.15 -2.90 -10.81
N ASP A 190 -0.69 -2.15 -10.10
CA ASP A 190 -0.91 -0.72 -10.34
C ASP A 190 0.37 0.09 -10.11
N ILE A 191 1.14 -0.24 -9.07
CA ILE A 191 2.45 0.36 -8.81
C ILE A 191 3.40 0.11 -9.98
N ARG A 192 3.43 -1.11 -10.52
CA ARG A 192 4.28 -1.44 -11.68
C ARG A 192 3.85 -0.66 -12.91
N ASP A 193 2.56 -0.59 -13.20
CA ASP A 193 2.04 0.09 -14.38
C ASP A 193 2.32 1.60 -14.34
N ILE A 194 2.05 2.24 -13.20
CA ILE A 194 2.36 3.66 -13.00
C ILE A 194 3.88 3.90 -13.05
N ALA A 195 4.69 3.04 -12.41
CA ALA A 195 6.13 3.19 -12.41
C ALA A 195 6.74 3.04 -13.82
N TRP A 196 6.20 2.15 -14.66
CA TRP A 196 6.61 1.97 -16.05
C TRP A 196 6.33 3.22 -16.89
N LYS A 197 5.17 3.86 -16.68
CA LYS A 197 4.80 5.13 -17.35
C LYS A 197 5.74 6.29 -17.00
N ILE A 198 6.36 6.27 -15.82
CA ILE A 198 7.36 7.28 -15.43
C ILE A 198 8.69 7.03 -16.16
N ASN A 199 9.30 5.86 -15.95
CA ASN A 199 10.43 5.31 -16.70
C ASN A 199 10.83 3.91 -16.20
N PRO A 200 11.58 3.13 -16.99
CA PRO A 200 12.02 1.78 -16.60
C PRO A 200 12.87 1.69 -15.33
N TYR A 201 13.64 2.75 -15.01
CA TYR A 201 14.45 2.79 -13.78
C TYR A 201 13.56 2.87 -12.52
N VAL A 202 12.52 3.70 -12.55
CA VAL A 202 11.53 3.81 -11.47
C VAL A 202 10.77 2.51 -11.33
N TRP A 203 10.35 1.87 -12.44
CA TRP A 203 9.74 0.54 -12.43
C TRP A 203 10.59 -0.50 -11.69
N PHE A 204 11.88 -0.58 -12.05
CA PHE A 204 12.80 -1.51 -11.40
C PHE A 204 12.96 -1.20 -9.90
N LYS A 205 13.10 0.08 -9.55
CA LYS A 205 13.27 0.53 -8.16
C LYS A 205 12.04 0.23 -7.31
N SER A 206 10.83 0.51 -7.81
CA SER A 206 9.56 0.24 -7.13
C SER A 206 9.35 -1.26 -6.94
N THR A 207 9.60 -2.07 -7.97
CA THR A 207 9.50 -3.54 -7.87
C THR A 207 10.47 -4.10 -6.83
N ARG A 208 11.72 -3.59 -6.81
CA ARG A 208 12.71 -4.00 -5.80
C ARG A 208 12.31 -3.55 -4.39
N MET A 209 11.70 -2.37 -4.26
CA MET A 209 11.20 -1.86 -2.98
C MET A 209 10.07 -2.73 -2.43
N ILE A 210 9.07 -3.10 -3.25
CA ILE A 210 7.99 -4.00 -2.84
C ILE A 210 8.54 -5.34 -2.33
N LYS A 211 9.46 -5.96 -3.08
CA LYS A 211 10.10 -7.21 -2.65
C LYS A 211 10.84 -7.06 -1.31
N ARG A 212 11.56 -5.95 -1.13
CA ARG A 212 12.24 -5.65 0.14
C ARG A 212 11.27 -5.40 1.28
N LEU A 213 10.15 -4.73 1.04
CA LEU A 213 9.11 -4.51 2.05
C LEU A 213 8.51 -5.84 2.50
N LYS A 214 8.17 -6.75 1.57
CA LYS A 214 7.68 -8.10 1.90
C LYS A 214 8.67 -8.87 2.79
N LEU A 215 9.97 -8.83 2.47
CA LEU A 215 11.01 -9.51 3.24
C LEU A 215 11.24 -8.89 4.62
N ARG A 216 11.45 -7.57 4.66
CA ARG A 216 11.70 -6.83 5.92
C ARG A 216 10.52 -6.90 6.87
N LEU A 217 9.30 -6.88 6.36
CA LEU A 217 8.13 -7.00 7.20
C LEU A 217 8.10 -8.38 7.86
N ASN A 218 8.34 -9.46 7.10
CA ASN A 218 8.44 -10.79 7.71
C ASN A 218 9.52 -10.86 8.81
N GLU A 219 10.73 -10.34 8.56
CA GLU A 219 11.82 -10.30 9.55
C GLU A 219 11.48 -9.44 10.77
N ARG A 220 10.87 -8.27 10.56
CA ARG A 220 10.45 -7.37 11.63
C ARG A 220 9.36 -8.01 12.48
N LEU A 221 8.36 -8.64 11.86
CA LEU A 221 7.35 -9.39 12.59
C LEU A 221 8.01 -10.49 13.43
N ASP A 222 8.98 -11.24 12.88
CA ASP A 222 9.65 -12.30 13.63
C ASP A 222 10.38 -11.74 14.88
N ASN A 223 11.06 -10.60 14.73
CA ASN A 223 11.75 -9.88 15.82
C ASN A 223 10.79 -9.31 16.87
N GLU A 224 9.70 -8.65 16.45
CA GLU A 224 8.70 -8.09 17.37
C GLU A 224 8.02 -9.20 18.16
N ILE A 225 7.75 -10.34 17.51
CA ILE A 225 7.25 -11.53 18.18
C ILE A 225 8.28 -12.04 19.19
N ASP A 226 9.56 -12.20 18.82
CA ASP A 226 10.60 -12.62 19.76
C ASP A 226 10.71 -11.68 20.97
N GLU A 227 10.66 -10.37 20.76
CA GLU A 227 10.71 -9.38 21.83
C GLU A 227 9.51 -9.51 22.78
N LEU A 228 8.29 -9.67 22.25
CA LEU A 228 7.10 -9.91 23.06
C LEU A 228 7.25 -11.18 23.90
N PHE A 229 7.75 -12.26 23.33
CA PHE A 229 8.02 -13.50 24.06
C PHE A 229 9.09 -13.33 25.13
N THR A 230 10.18 -12.62 24.85
CA THR A 230 11.24 -12.33 25.82
C THR A 230 10.73 -11.46 26.96
N LYS A 231 9.76 -10.58 26.73
CA LYS A 231 9.12 -9.80 27.81
C LYS A 231 8.14 -10.62 28.66
N LEU A 232 7.48 -11.62 28.07
CA LEU A 232 6.47 -12.43 28.75
C LEU A 232 7.05 -13.63 29.52
N MET A 233 8.12 -14.28 29.02
CA MET A 233 8.74 -15.43 29.70
C MET A 233 9.44 -15.18 31.05
N PRO A 234 10.05 -14.03 31.37
CA PRO A 234 10.68 -13.83 32.68
C PRO A 234 9.66 -13.80 33.84
N MET A 235 8.36 -13.81 33.57
CA MET A 235 7.31 -13.88 34.61
C MET A 235 6.86 -15.31 34.95
N SER A 236 7.28 -16.36 34.21
CA SER A 236 6.90 -17.75 34.50
C SER A 236 7.99 -18.58 35.20
N GLY A 237 9.18 -18.01 35.44
CA GLY A 237 10.30 -18.67 36.13
C GLY A 237 10.35 -18.46 37.65
N GLY A 238 9.25 -18.03 38.26
CA GLY A 238 9.18 -17.67 39.67
C GLY A 238 8.04 -18.34 40.41
N GLN A 239 7.96 -19.68 40.38
CA GLN A 239 7.39 -20.52 41.44
C GLN A 239 8.15 -21.84 41.51
#